data_AF-A0A936LZW2-F1
#
_entry.id   AF-A0A936LZW2-F1
#
_cell.length_a   1.000
_cell.length_b   1.000
_cell.length_c   1.000
_cell.angle_alpha   90.00
_cell.angle_beta   90.00
_cell.angle_gamma   90.00
#
_symmetry.space_group_name_H-M   'P 1'
#
loop_
_entity.id
_entity.type
_entity.pdbx_description
1 polymer ?
#
loop_
_entity_poly.entity_id
_entity_poly.type
_entity_poly.pdbx_seq_one_letter_code
_entity_poly.pdbx_strand_id
1 'polypeptide(L)'
;MWRWSNIPLALWLSAAAAGQTSDPGQAIRIDLAPDAPVALVSADLGESRTSARGGAIVIDLRLALTLKNTSASRIRGVTMLVSAQEVTPGGRGSVAAPCLDIAPGDVFPLRIDLRLLRPLQGAAAGPLVRVGLDGVLFEDLSFYGPNRLDSRRTLTAWEMEARRDRLYFQSVLTAGGPDGLREEVLRALARQRSRPRLDVEVARRAPAVGAAASATAARQVRFAFAQFDGAPVVPVDGSAEVGAGEIRSPRISVRNDSREPVRYYELGWIVRDAQGQEYAMASVPAPRQSLAPGASATAAPDTALRFRDSVQVAGMTGFVSQVEFADGRVWVPSRNHLAQAQLLHAAPPSAEEQRLLDLYRKKGLPALIEELRKLVP
;
A
#
# COMPACT_ATOMS: atom_id res chain seq x y z
N MET A 1 30.61 68.55 -46.08
CA MET A 1 29.97 67.36 -46.69
C MET A 1 30.42 66.13 -45.94
N TRP A 2 29.49 65.48 -45.23
CA TRP A 2 29.40 64.03 -44.97
C TRP A 2 30.69 63.19 -44.79
N ARG A 3 30.95 62.68 -43.58
CA ARG A 3 30.58 61.31 -43.13
C ARG A 3 31.28 60.89 -41.81
N TRP A 4 30.49 60.20 -40.96
CA TRP A 4 30.85 59.10 -40.03
C TRP A 4 31.62 59.52 -38.76
N SER A 5 31.44 58.96 -37.57
CA SER A 5 30.65 57.84 -37.02
C SER A 5 30.67 58.07 -35.50
N ASN A 6 29.57 57.83 -34.78
CA ASN A 6 29.63 57.57 -33.34
C ASN A 6 28.45 56.68 -32.97
N ILE A 7 28.77 55.41 -32.74
CA ILE A 7 27.88 54.36 -32.25
C ILE A 7 27.85 54.48 -30.72
N PRO A 8 26.70 54.67 -30.07
CA PRO A 8 26.59 54.37 -28.65
C PRO A 8 26.26 52.88 -28.45
N LEU A 9 27.13 52.20 -27.71
CA LEU A 9 26.96 50.87 -27.16
C LEU A 9 25.60 50.74 -26.44
N ALA A 10 24.73 49.86 -26.92
CA ALA A 10 23.58 49.39 -26.14
C ALA A 10 24.08 48.31 -25.17
N LEU A 11 24.23 48.70 -23.89
CA LEU A 11 24.45 47.78 -22.78
C LEU A 11 23.19 46.95 -22.54
N TRP A 12 23.24 45.68 -22.93
CA TRP A 12 22.26 44.67 -22.51
C TRP A 12 22.46 44.39 -21.02
N LEU A 13 21.54 44.89 -20.17
CA LEU A 13 21.40 44.37 -18.81
C LEU A 13 20.73 43.00 -18.88
N SER A 14 21.53 41.95 -18.79
CA SER A 14 21.05 40.61 -18.45
C SER A 14 20.54 40.63 -17.01
N ALA A 15 19.21 40.60 -16.84
CA ALA A 15 18.58 40.37 -15.56
C ALA A 15 18.94 38.96 -15.08
N ALA A 16 19.89 38.88 -14.14
CA ALA A 16 20.14 37.66 -13.38
C ALA A 16 18.86 37.32 -12.60
N ALA A 17 18.15 36.28 -13.04
CA ALA A 17 17.11 35.64 -12.24
C ALA A 17 17.81 35.00 -11.02
N ALA A 18 17.97 35.77 -9.95
CA ALA A 18 18.27 35.23 -8.64
C ALA A 18 17.12 34.27 -8.30
N GLY A 19 17.41 32.96 -8.32
CA GLY A 19 16.49 31.95 -7.81
C GLY A 19 16.19 32.31 -6.36
N GLN A 20 14.99 32.82 -6.10
CA GLN A 20 14.49 32.96 -4.75
C GLN A 20 14.38 31.55 -4.17
N THR A 21 15.35 31.19 -3.34
CA THR A 21 15.21 30.08 -2.40
C THR A 21 14.17 30.50 -1.37
N SER A 22 12.90 30.29 -1.70
CA SER A 22 11.80 30.37 -0.75
C SER A 22 12.04 29.37 0.38
N ASP A 23 11.99 29.85 1.62
CA ASP A 23 12.18 29.05 2.83
C ASP A 23 11.20 27.85 2.84
N PRO A 24 11.67 26.59 2.73
CA PRO A 24 10.81 25.41 2.66
C PRO A 24 9.96 25.20 3.92
N GLY A 25 10.31 25.83 5.06
CA GLY A 25 9.53 25.79 6.29
C GLY A 25 8.14 26.45 6.17
N GLN A 26 8.01 27.50 5.35
CA GLN A 26 6.71 28.14 5.09
C GLN A 26 5.89 27.42 4.01
N ALA A 27 6.50 26.48 3.30
CA ALA A 27 5.88 25.76 2.20
C ALA A 27 5.06 24.54 2.64
N ILE A 28 5.25 24.02 3.86
CA ILE A 28 4.53 22.84 4.35
C ILE A 28 3.65 23.21 5.54
N ARG A 29 2.39 22.78 5.48
CA ARG A 29 1.43 22.93 6.57
C ARG A 29 1.05 21.56 7.11
N ILE A 30 1.25 21.35 8.40
CA ILE A 30 0.81 20.13 9.10
C ILE A 30 -0.49 20.47 9.83
N ASP A 31 -1.58 19.84 9.42
CA ASP A 31 -2.92 20.05 9.93
C ASP A 31 -3.35 18.84 10.78
N LEU A 32 -3.23 18.99 12.10
CA LEU A 32 -3.81 18.06 13.08
C LEU A 32 -5.03 18.73 13.72
N ALA A 33 -6.14 18.00 13.82
CA ALA A 33 -7.32 18.50 14.52
C ALA A 33 -7.02 18.69 16.02
N PRO A 34 -7.68 19.64 16.72
CA PRO A 34 -7.44 19.88 18.15
C PRO A 34 -7.70 18.66 19.04
N ASP A 35 -8.61 17.78 18.62
CA ASP A 35 -8.97 16.53 19.28
C ASP A 35 -8.20 15.31 18.75
N ALA A 36 -7.17 15.52 17.92
CA ALA A 36 -6.38 14.43 17.39
C ALA A 36 -5.68 13.64 18.51
N PRO A 37 -5.68 12.30 18.46
CA PRO A 37 -5.04 11.44 19.47
C PRO A 37 -3.51 11.42 19.34
N VAL A 38 -2.96 12.30 18.50
CA VAL A 38 -1.53 12.51 18.32
C VAL A 38 -1.23 14.00 18.31
N ALA A 39 -0.13 14.40 18.94
CA ALA A 39 0.39 15.75 18.89
C ALA A 39 1.72 15.79 18.13
N LEU A 40 1.93 16.85 17.34
CA LEU A 40 3.21 17.11 16.70
C LEU A 40 4.21 17.61 17.75
N VAL A 41 5.31 16.89 17.92
CA VAL A 41 6.44 17.29 18.77
C VAL A 41 7.45 18.08 17.95
N SER A 42 7.81 17.57 16.77
CA SER A 42 8.72 18.24 15.84
C SER A 42 8.50 17.77 14.40
N ALA A 43 8.95 18.57 13.44
CA ALA A 43 8.95 18.26 12.03
C ALA A 43 10.31 18.62 11.42
N ASP A 44 10.92 17.69 10.70
CA ASP A 44 12.17 17.87 9.97
C ASP A 44 11.92 17.66 8.46
N LEU A 45 12.24 18.68 7.67
CA LEU A 45 12.04 18.72 6.23
C LEU A 45 13.14 17.99 5.43
N GLY A 46 14.20 17.51 6.09
CA GLY A 46 15.29 16.76 5.48
C GLY A 46 15.81 17.41 4.20
N GLU A 47 15.99 16.59 3.15
CA GLU A 47 16.43 17.02 1.81
C GLU A 47 15.25 17.26 0.85
N SER A 48 14.10 17.73 1.35
CA SER A 48 12.95 18.03 0.51
C SER A 48 13.31 19.08 -0.54
N ARG A 49 12.90 18.87 -1.79
CA ARG A 49 13.23 19.77 -2.91
C ARG A 49 12.04 20.00 -3.82
N THR A 50 12.04 21.16 -4.46
CA THR A 50 11.05 21.52 -5.48
C THR A 50 11.77 21.84 -6.78
N SER A 51 11.16 21.48 -7.91
CA SER A 51 11.69 21.81 -9.24
C SER A 51 10.55 22.07 -10.22
N ALA A 52 10.74 23.01 -11.13
CA ALA A 52 9.79 23.26 -12.21
C ALA A 52 10.05 22.29 -13.37
N ARG A 53 9.00 21.65 -13.89
CA ARG A 53 9.06 20.76 -15.05
C ARG A 53 7.78 20.88 -15.87
N GLY A 54 7.89 21.34 -17.11
CA GLY A 54 6.81 21.28 -18.12
C GLY A 54 5.46 21.81 -17.63
N GLY A 55 5.41 23.02 -17.08
CA GLY A 55 4.16 23.63 -16.60
C GLY A 55 3.72 23.22 -15.19
N ALA A 56 4.49 22.35 -14.50
CA ALA A 56 4.21 21.93 -13.13
C ALA A 56 5.44 22.10 -12.21
N ILE A 57 5.19 22.13 -10.92
CA ILE A 57 6.16 21.97 -9.84
C ILE A 57 6.16 20.50 -9.43
N VAL A 58 7.32 19.87 -9.49
CA VAL A 58 7.59 18.56 -8.90
C VAL A 58 8.11 18.79 -7.49
N ILE A 59 7.47 18.18 -6.50
CA ILE A 59 7.83 18.26 -5.09
C ILE A 59 8.34 16.88 -4.68
N ASP A 60 9.64 16.76 -4.42
CA ASP A 60 10.22 15.59 -3.78
C ASP A 60 10.23 15.86 -2.27
N LEU A 61 9.25 15.31 -1.57
CA LEU A 61 9.03 15.46 -0.14
C LEU A 61 9.77 14.37 0.63
N ARG A 62 10.59 14.77 1.61
CA ARG A 62 11.28 13.92 2.58
C ARG A 62 11.10 14.49 3.98
N LEU A 63 9.96 14.20 4.60
CA LEU A 63 9.54 14.79 5.86
C LEU A 63 9.61 13.74 6.98
N ALA A 64 10.24 14.07 8.10
CA ALA A 64 10.22 13.26 9.32
C ALA A 64 9.42 14.00 10.40
N LEU A 65 8.30 13.40 10.82
CA LEU A 65 7.50 13.90 11.93
C LEU A 65 7.87 13.13 13.19
N THR A 66 7.96 13.84 14.31
CA THR A 66 7.99 13.24 15.64
C THR A 66 6.62 13.50 16.27
N LEU A 67 5.88 12.44 16.52
CA LEU A 67 4.50 12.50 17.05
C LEU A 67 4.47 11.92 18.45
N LYS A 68 3.60 12.45 19.32
CA LYS A 68 3.31 11.91 20.65
C LYS A 68 1.90 11.34 20.68
N ASN A 69 1.72 10.14 21.21
CA ASN A 69 0.39 9.62 21.52
C ASN A 69 -0.20 10.37 22.72
N THR A 70 -1.25 11.15 22.48
CA THR A 70 -1.95 11.94 23.52
C THR A 70 -3.22 11.27 24.03
N SER A 71 -3.60 10.12 23.45
CA SER A 71 -4.77 9.35 23.87
C SER A 71 -4.46 8.45 25.08
N ALA A 72 -5.52 7.91 25.68
CA ALA A 72 -5.42 6.89 26.73
C ALA A 72 -5.21 5.46 26.19
N SER A 73 -5.25 5.27 24.87
CA SER A 73 -5.17 3.96 24.22
C SER A 73 -3.87 3.81 23.43
N ARG A 74 -3.40 2.57 23.32
CA ARG A 74 -2.23 2.23 22.50
C ARG A 74 -2.56 2.34 21.01
N ILE A 75 -1.68 2.97 20.24
CA ILE A 75 -1.84 3.13 18.78
C ILE A 75 -1.22 1.94 18.06
N ARG A 76 -1.98 1.35 17.14
CA ARG A 76 -1.60 0.22 16.27
C ARG A 76 -1.33 0.62 14.83
N GLY A 77 -1.84 1.76 14.39
CA GLY A 77 -1.51 2.29 13.07
C GLY A 77 -1.92 3.72 12.86
N VAL A 78 -1.22 4.40 11.96
CA VAL A 78 -1.51 5.80 11.57
C VAL A 78 -1.49 5.90 10.05
N THR A 79 -2.41 6.67 9.48
CA THR A 79 -2.34 7.10 8.07
C THR A 79 -2.37 8.62 7.98
N MET A 80 -1.42 9.17 7.22
CA MET A 80 -1.37 10.58 6.86
C MET A 80 -1.78 10.75 5.40
N LEU A 81 -2.66 11.71 5.15
CA LEU A 81 -2.96 12.22 3.83
C LEU A 81 -2.04 13.40 3.52
N VAL A 82 -1.40 13.36 2.35
CA VAL A 82 -0.51 14.43 1.88
C VAL A 82 -1.09 15.00 0.59
N SER A 83 -1.26 16.31 0.51
CA SER A 83 -1.77 16.98 -0.68
C SER A 83 -0.96 18.23 -1.03
N ALA A 84 -0.46 18.27 -2.26
CA ALA A 84 0.00 19.51 -2.89
C ALA A 84 -1.17 20.24 -3.58
N GLN A 85 -2.13 19.46 -4.10
CA GLN A 85 -3.45 19.93 -4.51
C GLN A 85 -4.43 18.77 -4.62
N GLU A 86 -5.73 19.04 -4.59
CA GLU A 86 -6.74 17.98 -4.51
C GLU A 86 -7.19 17.42 -5.87
N VAL A 87 -7.01 18.17 -6.97
CA VAL A 87 -7.74 17.94 -8.23
C VAL A 87 -6.89 17.30 -9.35
N THR A 88 -5.56 17.40 -9.28
CA THR A 88 -4.67 16.88 -10.35
C THR A 88 -4.07 15.53 -9.98
N PRO A 89 -4.01 14.55 -10.92
CA PRO A 89 -3.27 13.30 -10.72
C PRO A 89 -1.84 13.55 -10.25
N GLY A 90 -1.41 12.84 -9.20
CA GLY A 90 -0.10 13.06 -8.57
C GLY A 90 -0.04 14.24 -7.59
N GLY A 91 -1.13 15.00 -7.41
CA GLY A 91 -1.22 16.06 -6.41
C GLY A 91 -1.52 15.59 -4.99
N ARG A 92 -1.86 14.31 -4.80
CA ARG A 92 -2.14 13.67 -3.51
C ARG A 92 -1.31 12.40 -3.35
N GLY A 93 -0.96 12.10 -2.11
CA GLY A 93 -0.37 10.84 -1.69
C GLY A 93 -0.80 10.52 -0.27
N SER A 94 -0.38 9.35 0.21
CA SER A 94 -0.62 8.93 1.57
C SER A 94 0.53 8.11 2.09
N VAL A 95 0.76 8.19 3.39
CA VAL A 95 1.72 7.35 4.09
C VAL A 95 1.00 6.69 5.24
N ALA A 96 1.09 5.37 5.30
CA ALA A 96 0.60 4.60 6.43
C ALA A 96 1.76 3.95 7.17
N ALA A 97 1.70 4.00 8.50
CA ALA A 97 2.56 3.26 9.40
C ALA A 97 1.69 2.25 10.15
N PRO A 98 1.55 1.01 9.63
CA PRO A 98 0.85 -0.06 10.33
C PRO A 98 1.74 -0.71 11.40
N CYS A 99 1.14 -1.66 12.13
CA CYS A 99 1.86 -2.57 13.02
C CYS A 99 2.64 -1.84 14.13
N LEU A 100 2.15 -0.68 14.54
CA LEU A 100 2.72 0.11 15.62
C LEU A 100 2.40 -0.49 16.99
N ASP A 101 3.20 -0.09 17.97
CA ASP A 101 3.04 -0.45 19.38
C ASP A 101 3.37 0.76 20.26
N ILE A 102 2.57 1.84 20.14
CA ILE A 102 2.86 3.11 20.81
C ILE A 102 1.96 3.29 22.03
N ALA A 103 2.53 3.23 23.23
CA ALA A 103 1.76 3.39 24.46
C ALA A 103 1.25 4.84 24.63
N PRO A 104 0.25 5.07 25.49
CA PRO A 104 -0.14 6.41 25.91
C PRO A 104 1.07 7.24 26.39
N GLY A 105 1.22 8.44 25.85
CA GLY A 105 2.33 9.34 26.21
C GLY A 105 3.65 9.09 25.45
N ASP A 106 3.80 7.96 24.77
CA ASP A 106 5.02 7.65 24.01
C ASP A 106 5.16 8.54 22.77
N VAL A 107 6.42 8.75 22.39
CA VAL A 107 6.81 9.52 21.20
C VAL A 107 7.33 8.56 20.13
N PHE A 108 6.94 8.79 18.88
CA PHE A 108 7.32 7.94 17.76
C PHE A 108 7.60 8.74 16.48
N PRO A 109 8.55 8.28 15.64
CA PRO A 109 8.83 8.91 14.36
C PRO A 109 7.87 8.42 13.27
N LEU A 110 7.52 9.31 12.34
CA LEU A 110 6.80 9.00 11.11
C LEU A 110 7.51 9.65 9.92
N ARG A 111 8.01 8.81 9.01
CA ARG A 111 8.70 9.25 7.77
C ARG A 111 7.71 9.36 6.63
N ILE A 112 7.76 10.45 5.88
CA ILE A 112 6.93 10.73 4.71
C ILE A 112 7.86 11.03 3.54
N ASP A 113 7.98 10.06 2.63
CA ASP A 113 8.79 10.15 1.42
C ASP A 113 7.87 10.02 0.19
N LEU A 114 7.61 11.13 -0.50
CA LEU A 114 6.66 11.19 -1.62
C LEU A 114 7.16 12.10 -2.74
N ARG A 115 6.79 11.79 -3.99
CA ARG A 115 6.89 12.70 -5.12
C ARG A 115 5.50 13.18 -5.51
N LEU A 116 5.27 14.49 -5.43
CA LEU A 116 3.99 15.14 -5.73
C LEU A 116 4.13 16.09 -6.92
N LEU A 117 3.00 16.35 -7.58
CA LEU A 117 2.90 17.27 -8.71
C LEU A 117 1.89 18.37 -8.41
N ARG A 118 2.26 19.62 -8.71
CA ARG A 118 1.40 20.79 -8.60
C ARG A 118 1.53 21.66 -9.85
N PRO A 119 0.52 21.81 -10.73
CA PRO A 119 0.53 22.78 -11.83
C PRO A 119 0.95 24.20 -11.40
N LEU A 120 1.74 24.86 -12.27
CA LEU A 120 2.18 26.24 -12.10
C LEU A 120 1.03 27.23 -12.30
N GLN A 121 0.15 26.94 -13.26
CA GLN A 121 -1.06 27.71 -13.52
C GLN A 121 -2.14 27.28 -12.51
N GLY A 122 -2.53 28.20 -11.62
CA GLY A 122 -3.44 27.88 -10.52
C GLY A 122 -2.75 27.58 -9.18
N ALA A 123 -1.50 28.02 -9.01
CA ALA A 123 -0.85 28.07 -7.69
C ALA A 123 -1.64 29.01 -6.76
N ALA A 124 -2.73 28.51 -6.18
CA ALA A 124 -3.54 29.22 -5.21
C ALA A 124 -2.68 29.63 -4.00
N ALA A 125 -2.99 30.80 -3.43
CA ALA A 125 -2.40 31.27 -2.19
C ALA A 125 -2.56 30.19 -1.09
N GLY A 126 -1.45 29.63 -0.63
CA GLY A 126 -1.45 28.54 0.35
C GLY A 126 -0.18 27.70 0.31
N PRO A 127 -0.01 26.79 1.28
CA PRO A 127 1.20 25.96 1.39
C PRO A 127 1.41 25.12 0.12
N LEU A 128 2.67 24.82 -0.20
CA LEU A 128 3.05 23.89 -1.25
C LEU A 128 2.57 22.47 -0.98
N VAL A 129 2.58 22.07 0.31
CA VAL A 129 2.13 20.75 0.75
C VAL A 129 1.31 20.89 2.04
N ARG A 130 0.18 20.18 2.12
CA ARG A 130 -0.56 19.95 3.36
C ARG A 130 -0.39 18.50 3.76
N VAL A 131 -0.12 18.29 5.04
CA VAL A 131 -0.03 16.96 5.66
C VAL A 131 -1.11 16.91 6.74
N GLY A 132 -2.10 16.05 6.56
CA GLY A 132 -3.21 15.87 7.49
C GLY A 132 -3.33 14.44 7.96
N LEU A 133 -3.92 14.24 9.13
CA LEU A 133 -4.24 12.92 9.64
C LEU A 133 -5.48 12.36 8.92
N ASP A 134 -5.38 11.19 8.31
CA ASP A 134 -6.54 10.46 7.76
C ASP A 134 -7.15 9.49 8.77
N GLY A 135 -6.29 8.87 9.58
CA GLY A 135 -6.74 7.83 10.50
C GLY A 135 -5.71 7.40 11.54
N VAL A 136 -6.20 7.05 12.72
CA VAL A 136 -5.46 6.35 13.78
C VAL A 136 -6.27 5.13 14.20
N LEU A 137 -5.64 3.96 14.18
CA LEU A 137 -6.20 2.72 14.69
C LEU A 137 -5.62 2.43 16.07
N PHE A 138 -6.49 2.09 17.02
CA PHE A 138 -6.11 1.72 18.38
C PHE A 138 -6.09 0.20 18.57
N GLU A 139 -5.55 -0.23 19.71
CA GLU A 139 -5.46 -1.63 20.11
C GLU A 139 -6.80 -2.35 20.24
N ASP A 140 -7.87 -1.67 20.63
CA ASP A 140 -9.23 -2.22 20.66
C ASP A 140 -9.91 -2.24 19.28
N LEU A 141 -9.16 -1.89 18.22
CA LEU A 141 -9.63 -1.71 16.84
C LEU A 141 -10.62 -0.55 16.67
N SER A 142 -10.79 0.31 17.68
CA SER A 142 -11.45 1.59 17.49
C SER A 142 -10.60 2.49 16.57
N PHE A 143 -11.25 3.43 15.91
CA PHE A 143 -10.65 4.26 14.88
C PHE A 143 -11.02 5.72 15.07
N TYR A 144 -10.03 6.59 15.00
CA TYR A 144 -10.19 8.04 14.95
C TYR A 144 -9.75 8.56 13.57
N GLY A 145 -10.47 9.55 13.04
CA GLY A 145 -10.05 10.31 11.86
C GLY A 145 -11.11 10.37 10.76
N PRO A 146 -10.89 11.21 9.74
CA PRO A 146 -11.89 11.43 8.68
C PRO A 146 -12.05 10.24 7.72
N ASN A 147 -11.12 9.28 7.71
CA ASN A 147 -11.18 8.07 6.90
C ASN A 147 -11.41 8.33 5.40
N ARG A 148 -10.77 9.38 4.84
CA ARG A 148 -10.98 9.77 3.43
C ARG A 148 -10.32 8.78 2.47
N LEU A 149 -9.36 7.99 2.96
CA LEU A 149 -8.62 6.99 2.20
C LEU A 149 -9.10 5.55 2.47
N ASP A 150 -10.24 5.37 3.14
CA ASP A 150 -10.66 4.10 3.74
C ASP A 150 -9.60 3.49 4.68
N SER A 151 -8.80 4.34 5.33
CA SER A 151 -7.74 3.93 6.26
C SER A 151 -8.23 3.03 7.39
N ARG A 152 -9.47 3.18 7.86
CA ARG A 152 -10.03 2.30 8.91
C ARG A 152 -9.96 0.84 8.49
N ARG A 153 -10.47 0.51 7.30
CA ARG A 153 -10.45 -0.86 6.77
C ARG A 153 -9.02 -1.35 6.61
N THR A 154 -8.20 -0.57 5.91
CA THR A 154 -6.83 -0.96 5.57
C THR A 154 -5.94 -1.16 6.80
N LEU A 155 -5.99 -0.23 7.77
CA LEU A 155 -5.25 -0.36 9.03
C LEU A 155 -5.77 -1.56 9.85
N THR A 156 -7.09 -1.78 9.90
CA THR A 156 -7.67 -2.91 10.63
C THR A 156 -7.21 -4.24 10.02
N ALA A 157 -7.23 -4.36 8.69
CA ALA A 157 -6.74 -5.55 8.00
C ALA A 157 -5.26 -5.83 8.31
N TRP A 158 -4.40 -4.80 8.22
CA TRP A 158 -2.98 -4.95 8.56
C TRP A 158 -2.74 -5.28 10.04
N GLU A 159 -3.55 -4.76 10.96
CA GLU A 159 -3.45 -5.14 12.38
C GLU A 159 -3.93 -6.59 12.61
N MET A 160 -4.96 -7.05 11.90
CA MET A 160 -5.38 -8.46 11.96
C MET A 160 -4.30 -9.40 11.42
N GLU A 161 -3.64 -9.03 10.32
CA GLU A 161 -2.44 -9.74 9.84
C GLU A 161 -1.30 -9.69 10.85
N ALA A 162 -1.08 -8.54 11.49
CA ALA A 162 -0.04 -8.38 12.50
C ALA A 162 -0.28 -9.30 13.71
N ARG A 163 -1.50 -9.34 14.24
CA ARG A 163 -1.89 -10.25 15.33
C ARG A 163 -1.66 -11.71 14.94
N ARG A 164 -2.09 -12.11 13.74
CA ARG A 164 -1.87 -13.46 13.21
C ARG A 164 -0.39 -13.82 13.23
N ASP A 165 0.47 -12.93 12.75
CA ASP A 165 1.90 -13.21 12.62
C ASP A 165 2.63 -13.15 13.97
N ARG A 166 2.29 -12.22 14.86
CA ARG A 166 2.76 -12.18 16.25
C ARG A 166 2.44 -13.47 16.99
N LEU A 167 1.17 -13.90 16.95
CA LEU A 167 0.71 -15.13 17.58
C LEU A 167 1.44 -16.35 17.03
N TYR A 168 1.67 -16.40 15.72
CA TYR A 168 2.42 -17.49 15.10
C TYR A 168 3.86 -17.56 15.61
N PHE A 169 4.62 -16.47 15.53
CA PHE A 169 6.02 -16.48 15.98
C PHE A 169 6.12 -16.72 17.50
N GLN A 170 5.14 -16.24 18.27
CA GLN A 170 5.03 -16.57 19.68
C GLN A 170 4.77 -18.06 19.92
N SER A 171 3.90 -18.70 19.14
CA SER A 171 3.65 -20.15 19.26
C SER A 171 4.90 -20.96 18.93
N VAL A 172 5.69 -20.52 17.94
CA VAL A 172 6.96 -21.16 17.59
C VAL A 172 7.97 -21.01 18.74
N LEU A 173 8.08 -19.80 19.31
CA LEU A 173 8.93 -19.56 20.48
C LEU A 173 8.50 -20.40 21.69
N THR A 174 7.21 -20.56 21.90
CA THR A 174 6.68 -21.35 23.03
C THR A 174 6.94 -22.84 22.85
N ALA A 175 6.75 -23.35 21.63
CA ALA A 175 6.91 -24.78 21.33
C ALA A 175 8.37 -25.22 21.19
N GLY A 176 9.21 -24.42 20.53
CA GLY A 176 10.60 -24.77 20.18
C GLY A 176 11.67 -23.92 20.86
N GLY A 177 11.28 -23.01 21.77
CA GLY A 177 12.20 -22.11 22.42
C GLY A 177 12.90 -21.14 21.46
N PRO A 178 14.01 -20.51 21.92
CA PRO A 178 14.79 -19.59 21.10
C PRO A 178 15.33 -20.23 19.81
N ASP A 179 15.72 -21.51 19.84
CA ASP A 179 16.28 -22.20 18.67
C ASP A 179 15.21 -22.47 17.61
N GLY A 180 14.02 -22.95 18.00
CA GLY A 180 12.89 -23.10 17.07
C GLY A 180 12.46 -21.77 16.43
N LEU A 181 12.47 -20.69 17.21
CA LEU A 181 12.21 -19.35 16.67
C LEU A 181 13.27 -18.92 15.66
N ARG A 182 14.56 -19.16 15.95
CA ARG A 182 15.66 -18.87 15.02
C ARG A 182 15.48 -19.61 13.70
N GLU A 183 15.18 -20.90 13.75
CA GLU A 183 14.97 -21.72 12.54
C GLU A 183 13.81 -21.21 11.69
N GLU A 184 12.65 -20.90 12.29
CA GLU A 184 11.51 -20.39 11.52
C GLU A 184 11.79 -19.01 10.93
N VAL A 185 12.50 -18.13 11.65
CA VAL A 185 12.91 -16.82 11.13
C VAL A 185 13.85 -16.98 9.94
N LEU A 186 14.83 -17.89 10.00
CA LEU A 186 15.72 -18.18 8.87
C LEU A 186 14.94 -18.76 7.68
N ARG A 187 13.96 -19.64 7.94
CA ARG A 187 13.06 -20.17 6.92
C ARG A 187 12.24 -19.06 6.25
N ALA A 188 11.69 -18.13 7.04
CA ALA A 188 10.95 -16.98 6.55
C ALA A 188 11.82 -16.03 5.71
N LEU A 189 13.04 -15.75 6.15
CA LEU A 189 14.02 -14.97 5.39
C LEU A 189 14.39 -15.65 4.07
N ALA A 190 14.57 -16.96 4.06
CA ALA A 190 14.83 -17.73 2.84
C ALA A 190 13.67 -17.62 1.86
N ARG A 191 12.42 -17.80 2.32
CA ARG A 191 11.20 -17.63 1.51
C ARG A 191 11.11 -16.23 0.89
N GLN A 192 11.41 -15.18 1.66
CA GLN A 192 11.37 -13.81 1.16
C GLN A 192 12.45 -13.52 0.10
N ARG A 193 13.64 -14.11 0.25
CA ARG A 193 14.74 -13.97 -0.72
C ARG A 193 14.49 -14.72 -2.01
N SER A 194 13.90 -15.92 -1.92
CA SER A 194 13.63 -16.78 -3.08
C SER A 194 12.34 -16.41 -3.81
N ARG A 195 11.57 -15.43 -3.32
CA ARG A 195 10.31 -15.07 -3.96
C ARG A 195 10.57 -14.43 -5.32
N PRO A 196 9.99 -14.96 -6.41
CA PRO A 196 10.09 -14.33 -7.71
C PRO A 196 9.33 -13.00 -7.71
N ARG A 197 9.87 -12.02 -8.43
CA ARG A 197 9.21 -10.74 -8.66
C ARG A 197 8.89 -10.62 -10.14
N LEU A 198 7.75 -10.04 -10.43
CA LEU A 198 7.33 -9.76 -11.78
C LEU A 198 7.06 -8.28 -11.91
N ASP A 199 7.69 -7.63 -12.88
CA ASP A 199 7.37 -6.26 -13.22
C ASP A 199 6.09 -6.25 -14.05
N VAL A 200 5.00 -5.83 -13.40
CA VAL A 200 3.67 -5.77 -13.97
C VAL A 200 3.25 -4.32 -14.14
N GLU A 201 2.83 -3.97 -15.35
CA GLU A 201 2.15 -2.71 -15.62
C GLU A 201 0.63 -2.93 -15.61
N VAL A 202 -0.06 -2.22 -14.74
CA VAL A 202 -1.53 -2.22 -14.67
C VAL A 202 -2.06 -1.13 -15.59
N ALA A 203 -2.69 -1.50 -16.69
CA ALA A 203 -3.36 -0.57 -17.58
C ALA A 203 -4.87 -0.60 -17.34
N ARG A 204 -5.50 0.58 -17.21
CA ARG A 204 -6.94 0.69 -17.45
C ARG A 204 -7.18 0.49 -18.94
N ARG A 205 -8.25 -0.23 -19.29
CA ARG A 205 -8.60 -0.47 -20.68
C ARG A 205 -8.78 0.87 -21.39
N ALA A 206 -7.92 1.17 -22.37
CA ALA A 206 -8.18 2.26 -23.30
C ALA A 206 -9.37 1.85 -24.20
N PRO A 207 -10.21 2.80 -24.65
CA PRO A 207 -11.15 2.53 -25.73
C PRO A 207 -10.37 1.93 -26.89
N ALA A 208 -10.90 0.90 -27.53
CA ALA A 208 -10.26 0.26 -28.67
C ALA A 208 -10.20 1.24 -29.85
N VAL A 209 -9.16 2.08 -29.89
CA VAL A 209 -8.77 2.81 -31.09
C VAL A 209 -7.92 1.86 -31.91
N GLY A 210 -8.35 1.62 -33.15
CA GLY A 210 -7.96 0.47 -33.96
C GLY A 210 -6.47 0.14 -33.97
N ALA A 211 -6.16 -1.06 -33.50
CA ALA A 211 -4.96 -1.79 -33.89
C ALA A 211 -5.38 -3.24 -34.10
N ALA A 212 -6.02 -3.50 -35.23
CA ALA A 212 -6.06 -4.82 -35.83
C ALA A 212 -4.65 -5.15 -36.33
N ALA A 213 -3.76 -5.56 -35.43
CA ALA A 213 -2.46 -6.13 -35.78
C ALA A 213 -1.99 -7.05 -34.66
N SER A 214 -2.00 -8.35 -34.94
CA SER A 214 -1.63 -9.48 -34.08
C SER A 214 -2.53 -9.75 -32.88
N ALA A 215 -3.76 -10.19 -33.17
CA ALA A 215 -4.50 -11.05 -32.24
C ALA A 215 -3.77 -12.41 -32.14
N THR A 216 -2.75 -12.51 -31.28
CA THR A 216 -2.37 -13.81 -30.73
C THR A 216 -3.64 -14.36 -30.06
N ALA A 217 -4.04 -15.59 -30.41
CA ALA A 217 -5.26 -16.21 -29.91
C ALA A 217 -5.25 -16.19 -28.37
N ALA A 218 -6.05 -15.30 -27.80
CA ALA A 218 -6.14 -15.20 -26.35
C ALA A 218 -6.89 -16.42 -25.84
N ARG A 219 -6.25 -17.14 -24.92
CA ARG A 219 -6.81 -18.32 -24.30
C ARG A 219 -7.57 -17.90 -23.05
N GLN A 220 -8.79 -18.37 -22.88
CA GLN A 220 -9.47 -18.25 -21.60
C GLN A 220 -8.84 -19.22 -20.59
N VAL A 221 -8.36 -18.70 -19.48
CA VAL A 221 -7.77 -19.49 -18.39
C VAL A 221 -8.67 -19.36 -17.17
N ARG A 222 -9.05 -20.49 -16.56
CA ARG A 222 -9.84 -20.53 -15.32
C ARG A 222 -8.94 -20.40 -14.10
N PHE A 223 -9.46 -19.77 -13.06
CA PHE A 223 -8.80 -19.73 -11.76
C PHE A 223 -8.97 -21.06 -11.02
N ALA A 224 -7.90 -21.51 -10.39
CA ALA A 224 -7.96 -22.48 -9.30
C ALA A 224 -8.09 -21.71 -7.98
N PHE A 225 -9.20 -21.83 -7.26
CA PHE A 225 -9.38 -21.09 -6.01
C PHE A 225 -8.86 -21.85 -4.81
N ALA A 226 -8.01 -21.20 -4.00
CA ALA A 226 -7.69 -21.69 -2.67
C ALA A 226 -8.92 -21.51 -1.77
N GLN A 227 -9.38 -22.62 -1.21
CA GLN A 227 -10.50 -22.65 -0.27
C GLN A 227 -9.95 -22.54 1.15
N PHE A 228 -10.58 -21.69 1.96
CA PHE A 228 -10.23 -21.50 3.36
C PHE A 228 -11.43 -21.83 4.22
N ASP A 229 -11.27 -22.76 5.15
CA ASP A 229 -12.33 -23.16 6.06
C ASP A 229 -12.78 -21.96 6.91
N GLY A 230 -14.10 -21.76 6.97
CA GLY A 230 -14.69 -20.63 7.69
C GLY A 230 -14.46 -19.25 7.05
N ALA A 231 -14.00 -19.17 5.80
CA ALA A 231 -13.98 -17.90 5.07
C ALA A 231 -15.39 -17.35 4.90
N PRO A 232 -15.65 -16.07 5.23
CA PRO A 232 -16.98 -15.47 5.09
C PRO A 232 -17.43 -15.33 3.63
N VAL A 233 -16.47 -15.16 2.73
CA VAL A 233 -16.68 -15.05 1.29
C VAL A 233 -15.93 -16.18 0.61
N VAL A 234 -16.57 -16.83 -0.35
CA VAL A 234 -16.02 -17.97 -1.09
C VAL A 234 -16.01 -17.65 -2.58
N PRO A 235 -14.87 -17.73 -3.27
CA PRO A 235 -14.81 -17.69 -4.72
C PRO A 235 -15.43 -18.96 -5.30
N VAL A 236 -16.39 -18.81 -6.22
CA VAL A 236 -17.17 -19.92 -6.79
C VAL A 236 -16.78 -20.25 -8.23
N ASP A 237 -16.42 -19.22 -9.02
CA ASP A 237 -15.97 -19.38 -10.40
C ASP A 237 -15.12 -18.17 -10.82
N GLY A 238 -14.29 -18.33 -11.83
CA GLY A 238 -13.58 -17.21 -12.41
C GLY A 238 -12.69 -17.58 -13.57
N SER A 239 -12.46 -16.60 -14.44
CA SER A 239 -11.55 -16.72 -15.57
C SER A 239 -10.96 -15.37 -15.98
N ALA A 240 -9.89 -15.41 -16.77
CA ALA A 240 -9.34 -14.27 -17.45
C ALA A 240 -8.93 -14.66 -18.88
N GLU A 241 -8.82 -13.68 -19.77
CA GLU A 241 -8.22 -13.86 -21.09
C GLU A 241 -6.72 -13.67 -20.98
N VAL A 242 -5.96 -14.65 -21.47
CA VAL A 242 -4.51 -14.65 -21.46
C VAL A 242 -4.00 -14.59 -22.89
N GLY A 243 -3.27 -13.52 -23.22
CA GLY A 243 -2.53 -13.33 -24.47
C GLY A 243 -1.02 -13.40 -24.26
N ALA A 244 -0.25 -13.06 -25.29
CA ALA A 244 1.20 -12.98 -25.20
C ALA A 244 1.62 -11.81 -24.27
N GLY A 245 2.05 -12.13 -23.05
CA GLY A 245 2.52 -11.13 -22.10
C GLY A 245 1.40 -10.27 -21.47
N GLU A 246 0.13 -10.67 -21.59
CA GLU A 246 -1.00 -9.89 -21.06
C GLU A 246 -2.07 -10.80 -20.46
N ILE A 247 -2.59 -10.42 -19.28
CA ILE A 247 -3.85 -10.93 -18.72
C ILE A 247 -4.87 -9.80 -18.76
N ARG A 248 -6.07 -10.07 -19.28
CA ARG A 248 -7.13 -9.07 -19.38
C ARG A 248 -8.49 -9.63 -19.01
N SER A 249 -9.40 -8.73 -18.70
CA SER A 249 -10.80 -9.04 -18.38
C SER A 249 -10.95 -10.11 -17.29
N PRO A 250 -10.20 -10.05 -16.17
CA PRO A 250 -10.39 -11.02 -15.09
C PRO A 250 -11.81 -10.88 -14.53
N ARG A 251 -12.48 -12.00 -14.33
CA ARG A 251 -13.82 -12.07 -13.73
C ARG A 251 -13.81 -13.16 -12.69
N ILE A 252 -14.13 -12.82 -11.44
CA ILE A 252 -14.23 -13.77 -10.34
C ILE A 252 -15.58 -13.59 -9.67
N SER A 253 -16.39 -14.64 -9.68
CA SER A 253 -17.63 -14.72 -8.95
C SER A 253 -17.37 -15.22 -7.53
N VAL A 254 -18.01 -14.58 -6.56
CA VAL A 254 -17.93 -14.93 -5.15
C VAL A 254 -19.33 -15.07 -4.56
N ARG A 255 -19.44 -15.77 -3.42
CA ARG A 255 -20.64 -15.88 -2.62
C ARG A 255 -20.34 -15.55 -1.15
N ASN A 256 -21.26 -14.87 -0.47
CA ASN A 256 -21.18 -14.69 0.98
C ASN A 256 -21.76 -15.94 1.67
N ASP A 257 -20.88 -16.75 2.26
CA ASP A 257 -21.25 -17.97 2.98
C ASP A 257 -21.45 -17.73 4.48
N SER A 258 -21.23 -16.49 4.94
CA SER A 258 -21.51 -16.10 6.31
C SER A 258 -22.99 -15.77 6.54
N ARG A 259 -23.38 -15.67 7.81
CA ARG A 259 -24.71 -15.21 8.23
C ARG A 259 -24.82 -13.69 8.29
N GLU A 260 -23.75 -12.97 7.96
CA GLU A 260 -23.61 -11.55 8.19
C GLU A 260 -23.44 -10.79 6.87
N PRO A 261 -23.98 -9.58 6.73
CA PRO A 261 -23.75 -8.78 5.53
C PRO A 261 -22.26 -8.42 5.40
N VAL A 262 -21.70 -8.65 4.22
CA VAL A 262 -20.34 -8.25 3.85
C VAL A 262 -20.42 -6.88 3.17
N ARG A 263 -19.56 -5.96 3.59
CA ARG A 263 -19.48 -4.60 3.03
C ARG A 263 -18.43 -4.50 1.93
N TYR A 264 -17.33 -5.21 2.10
CA TYR A 264 -16.20 -5.22 1.17
C TYR A 264 -15.46 -6.55 1.27
N TYR A 265 -14.86 -6.97 0.15
CA TYR A 265 -13.95 -8.10 0.12
C TYR A 265 -12.84 -7.82 -0.90
N GLU A 266 -11.72 -8.52 -0.72
CA GLU A 266 -10.57 -8.40 -1.60
C GLU A 266 -10.06 -9.77 -1.99
N LEU A 267 -9.64 -9.87 -3.26
CA LEU A 267 -9.15 -11.11 -3.84
C LEU A 267 -7.68 -10.97 -4.20
N GLY A 268 -6.86 -11.85 -3.63
CA GLY A 268 -5.50 -12.09 -4.08
C GLY A 268 -5.51 -13.08 -5.24
N TRP A 269 -4.53 -12.95 -6.13
CA TRP A 269 -4.30 -13.90 -7.21
C TRP A 269 -2.82 -14.07 -7.50
N ILE A 270 -2.47 -15.28 -7.95
CA ILE A 270 -1.12 -15.71 -8.29
C ILE A 270 -1.17 -16.24 -9.71
N VAL A 271 -0.14 -15.91 -10.49
CA VAL A 271 0.08 -16.43 -11.84
C VAL A 271 1.19 -17.46 -11.79
N ARG A 272 0.95 -18.61 -12.41
CA ARG A 272 1.96 -19.63 -12.63
C ARG A 272 2.37 -19.64 -14.10
N ASP A 273 3.67 -19.56 -14.35
CA ASP A 273 4.20 -19.66 -15.71
C ASP A 273 4.36 -21.13 -16.18
N ALA A 274 4.82 -21.31 -17.42
CA ALA A 274 5.07 -22.62 -18.01
C ALA A 274 6.19 -23.42 -17.33
N GLN A 275 7.10 -22.73 -16.63
CA GLN A 275 8.20 -23.30 -15.86
C GLN A 275 7.77 -23.71 -14.45
N GLY A 276 6.53 -23.38 -14.06
CA GLY A 276 5.99 -23.65 -12.73
C GLY A 276 6.32 -22.56 -11.70
N GLN A 277 6.93 -21.45 -12.10
CA GLN A 277 7.22 -20.33 -11.22
C GLN A 277 5.94 -19.54 -10.94
N GLU A 278 5.72 -19.21 -9.67
CA GLU A 278 4.52 -18.54 -9.20
C GLU A 278 4.76 -17.11 -8.75
N TYR A 279 4.00 -16.17 -9.31
CA TYR A 279 4.13 -14.74 -9.09
C TYR A 279 2.85 -14.19 -8.49
N ALA A 280 2.93 -13.51 -7.35
CA ALA A 280 1.79 -12.77 -6.83
C ALA A 280 1.44 -11.61 -7.77
N MET A 281 0.19 -11.57 -8.20
CA MET A 281 -0.38 -10.48 -8.95
C MET A 281 -1.12 -9.57 -7.96
N ALA A 282 -1.00 -8.25 -8.13
CA ALA A 282 -1.56 -7.27 -7.20
C ALA A 282 -3.04 -7.57 -6.86
N SER A 283 -3.45 -7.24 -5.65
CA SER A 283 -4.80 -7.54 -5.17
C SER A 283 -5.89 -6.81 -5.98
N VAL A 284 -7.00 -7.49 -6.22
CA VAL A 284 -8.17 -6.92 -6.90
C VAL A 284 -9.20 -6.50 -5.86
N PRO A 285 -9.43 -5.18 -5.65
CA PRO A 285 -10.54 -4.74 -4.83
C PRO A 285 -11.84 -5.09 -5.53
N ALA A 286 -12.76 -5.72 -4.80
CA ALA A 286 -14.10 -5.94 -5.31
C ALA A 286 -14.86 -4.60 -5.45
N PRO A 287 -15.87 -4.53 -6.33
CA PRO A 287 -16.80 -3.40 -6.34
C PRO A 287 -17.37 -3.18 -4.93
N ARG A 288 -17.55 -1.91 -4.53
CA ARG A 288 -18.11 -1.50 -3.23
C ARG A 288 -19.62 -1.78 -3.14
N GLN A 289 -20.03 -2.99 -3.45
CA GLN A 289 -21.39 -3.45 -3.31
C GLN A 289 -21.47 -4.34 -2.07
N SER A 290 -22.37 -4.01 -1.15
CA SER A 290 -22.62 -4.89 -0.01
C SER A 290 -23.23 -6.20 -0.48
N LEU A 291 -22.74 -7.29 0.06
CA LEU A 291 -23.16 -8.66 -0.24
C LEU A 291 -23.95 -9.21 0.94
N ALA A 292 -25.26 -9.34 0.77
CA ALA A 292 -26.14 -9.94 1.78
C ALA A 292 -25.75 -11.42 2.03
N PRO A 293 -26.14 -12.00 3.19
CA PRO A 293 -25.94 -13.43 3.46
C PRO A 293 -26.49 -14.31 2.33
N GLY A 294 -25.69 -15.26 1.83
CA GLY A 294 -26.04 -16.15 0.73
C GLY A 294 -26.03 -15.51 -0.67
N ALA A 295 -25.84 -14.20 -0.79
CA ALA A 295 -25.82 -13.52 -2.07
C ALA A 295 -24.47 -13.73 -2.79
N SER A 296 -24.49 -13.58 -4.11
CA SER A 296 -23.32 -13.68 -4.98
C SER A 296 -23.04 -12.36 -5.69
N ALA A 297 -21.77 -12.10 -5.97
CA ALA A 297 -21.30 -10.96 -6.74
C ALA A 297 -20.17 -11.36 -7.67
N THR A 298 -19.94 -10.58 -8.72
CA THR A 298 -18.80 -10.78 -9.63
C THR A 298 -17.86 -9.60 -9.53
N ALA A 299 -16.62 -9.85 -9.09
CA ALA A 299 -15.51 -8.93 -9.21
C ALA A 299 -14.95 -9.01 -10.63
N ALA A 300 -15.17 -7.96 -11.41
CA ALA A 300 -14.68 -7.83 -12.78
C ALA A 300 -13.99 -6.48 -12.95
N PRO A 301 -12.76 -6.30 -12.43
CA PRO A 301 -12.05 -5.05 -12.59
C PRO A 301 -11.76 -4.80 -14.07
N ASP A 302 -11.92 -3.55 -14.52
CA ASP A 302 -11.58 -3.15 -15.88
C ASP A 302 -10.06 -2.90 -15.98
N THR A 303 -9.29 -3.96 -15.78
CA THR A 303 -7.83 -3.93 -15.75
C THR A 303 -7.23 -4.94 -16.73
N ALA A 304 -6.17 -4.51 -17.39
CA ALA A 304 -5.23 -5.38 -18.09
C ALA A 304 -3.90 -5.36 -17.34
N LEU A 305 -3.31 -6.53 -17.14
CA LEU A 305 -2.01 -6.71 -16.55
C LEU A 305 -1.05 -7.06 -17.67
N ARG A 306 -0.07 -6.20 -17.90
CA ARG A 306 0.98 -6.40 -18.90
C ARG A 306 2.27 -6.74 -18.21
N PHE A 307 2.89 -7.81 -18.64
CA PHE A 307 4.19 -8.24 -18.15
C PHE A 307 5.27 -7.57 -18.99
N ARG A 308 6.29 -6.99 -18.34
CA ARG A 308 7.44 -6.44 -19.06
C ARG A 308 8.22 -7.54 -19.78
N ASP A 309 8.35 -8.68 -19.10
CA ASP A 309 8.91 -9.90 -19.67
C ASP A 309 7.80 -10.76 -20.26
N SER A 310 8.12 -11.53 -21.30
CA SER A 310 7.16 -12.44 -21.93
C SER A 310 6.86 -13.65 -21.03
N VAL A 311 5.96 -13.49 -20.06
CA VAL A 311 5.48 -14.57 -19.20
C VAL A 311 4.42 -15.38 -19.94
N GLN A 312 4.69 -16.67 -20.11
CA GLN A 312 3.69 -17.62 -20.61
C GLN A 312 2.85 -18.16 -19.45
N VAL A 313 1.68 -17.57 -19.25
CA VAL A 313 0.78 -17.96 -18.15
C VAL A 313 0.20 -19.36 -18.41
N ALA A 314 0.61 -20.31 -17.58
CA ALA A 314 0.13 -21.69 -17.60
C ALA A 314 -1.11 -21.86 -16.70
N GLY A 315 -1.16 -21.16 -15.57
CA GLY A 315 -2.26 -21.25 -14.60
C GLY A 315 -2.41 -20.00 -13.75
N MET A 316 -3.55 -19.91 -13.07
CA MET A 316 -3.86 -18.82 -12.14
C MET A 316 -4.52 -19.39 -10.89
N THR A 317 -4.09 -18.92 -9.72
CA THR A 317 -4.68 -19.26 -8.43
C THR A 317 -5.33 -18.02 -7.84
N GLY A 318 -6.56 -18.09 -7.36
CA GLY A 318 -7.26 -17.00 -6.69
C GLY A 318 -7.56 -17.34 -5.22
N PHE A 319 -7.62 -16.34 -4.35
CA PHE A 319 -7.97 -16.54 -2.95
C PHE A 319 -8.53 -15.26 -2.32
N VAL A 320 -9.30 -15.40 -1.24
CA VAL A 320 -9.81 -14.22 -0.50
C VAL A 320 -8.73 -13.72 0.44
N SER A 321 -8.29 -12.47 0.27
CA SER A 321 -7.22 -11.88 1.09
C SER A 321 -7.77 -11.15 2.32
N GLN A 322 -8.96 -10.55 2.22
CA GLN A 322 -9.64 -9.93 3.35
C GLN A 322 -11.15 -9.79 3.10
N VAL A 323 -11.92 -9.72 4.19
CA VAL A 323 -13.37 -9.42 4.18
C VAL A 323 -13.68 -8.40 5.28
N GLU A 324 -14.41 -7.34 4.95
CA GLU A 324 -14.99 -6.39 5.91
C GLU A 324 -16.49 -6.63 6.01
N PHE A 325 -16.98 -6.88 7.22
CA PHE A 325 -18.40 -7.00 7.53
C PHE A 325 -19.06 -5.61 7.64
N ALA A 326 -20.39 -5.58 7.59
CA ALA A 326 -21.15 -4.32 7.71
C ALA A 326 -20.96 -3.59 9.06
N ASP A 327 -20.59 -4.31 10.12
CA ASP A 327 -20.27 -3.73 11.44
C ASP A 327 -18.83 -3.22 11.55
N GLY A 328 -18.01 -3.39 10.50
CA GLY A 328 -16.61 -2.95 10.45
C GLY A 328 -15.62 -3.96 11.01
N ARG A 329 -16.03 -5.16 11.44
CA ARG A 329 -15.09 -6.26 11.70
C ARG A 329 -14.41 -6.67 10.40
N VAL A 330 -13.16 -7.11 10.52
CA VAL A 330 -12.36 -7.60 9.40
C VAL A 330 -11.92 -9.03 9.65
N TRP A 331 -12.07 -9.87 8.64
CA TRP A 331 -11.52 -11.21 8.58
C TRP A 331 -10.34 -11.23 7.60
N VAL A 332 -9.28 -11.94 7.97
CA VAL A 332 -8.12 -12.23 7.11
C VAL A 332 -7.76 -13.72 7.24
N PRO A 333 -7.16 -14.35 6.22
CA PRO A 333 -6.72 -15.73 6.30
C PRO A 333 -5.72 -15.97 7.43
N SER A 334 -5.93 -17.05 8.17
CA SER A 334 -4.97 -17.54 9.16
C SER A 334 -3.67 -17.99 8.50
N ARG A 335 -2.59 -18.08 9.27
CA ARG A 335 -1.29 -18.52 8.72
C ARG A 335 -1.33 -19.98 8.28
N ASN A 336 -2.15 -20.79 8.93
CA ASN A 336 -2.41 -22.17 8.54
C ASN A 336 -3.14 -22.24 7.19
N HIS A 337 -4.16 -21.40 6.96
CA HIS A 337 -4.83 -21.30 5.66
C HIS A 337 -3.84 -21.00 4.53
N LEU A 338 -2.95 -20.01 4.75
CA LEU A 338 -1.91 -19.66 3.77
C LEU A 338 -0.89 -20.78 3.55
N ALA A 339 -0.53 -21.53 4.60
CA ALA A 339 0.41 -22.64 4.50
C ALA A 339 -0.19 -23.84 3.74
N GLN A 340 -1.42 -24.25 4.08
CA GLN A 340 -2.12 -25.37 3.47
C GLN A 340 -2.40 -25.13 1.98
N ALA A 341 -2.75 -23.90 1.63
CA ALA A 341 -2.94 -23.48 0.24
C ALA A 341 -1.62 -23.21 -0.51
N GLN A 342 -0.46 -23.43 0.12
CA GLN A 342 0.86 -23.15 -0.45
C GLN A 342 0.95 -21.70 -0.98
N LEU A 343 0.47 -20.72 -0.21
CA LEU A 343 0.50 -19.31 -0.62
C LEU A 343 1.70 -18.56 -0.02
N LEU A 344 2.33 -19.08 1.03
CA LEU A 344 3.41 -18.39 1.75
C LEU A 344 4.66 -18.12 0.90
N HIS A 345 4.94 -18.91 -0.15
CA HIS A 345 6.08 -18.67 -1.03
C HIS A 345 5.82 -17.55 -2.04
N ALA A 346 4.61 -17.46 -2.58
CA ALA A 346 4.26 -16.50 -3.63
C ALA A 346 3.63 -15.21 -3.08
N ALA A 347 2.74 -15.28 -2.10
CA ALA A 347 2.06 -14.12 -1.53
C ALA A 347 3.05 -13.21 -0.78
N PRO A 348 2.93 -11.87 -0.87
CA PRO A 348 3.74 -10.94 -0.09
C PRO A 348 3.63 -11.21 1.43
N PRO A 349 4.72 -11.11 2.22
CA PRO A 349 4.61 -11.16 3.67
C PRO A 349 3.86 -9.91 4.14
N SER A 350 3.14 -10.05 5.25
CA SER A 350 2.54 -8.91 5.92
C SER A 350 3.61 -7.89 6.34
N ALA A 351 3.18 -6.66 6.63
CA ALA A 351 4.06 -5.64 7.19
C ALA A 351 4.68 -6.08 8.53
N GLU A 352 3.95 -6.82 9.36
CA GLU A 352 4.45 -7.30 10.64
C GLU A 352 5.48 -8.40 10.51
N GLU A 353 5.29 -9.38 9.61
CA GLU A 353 6.32 -10.39 9.36
C GLU A 353 7.60 -9.71 8.87
N GLN A 354 7.51 -8.77 7.93
CA GLN A 354 8.68 -7.99 7.49
C GLN A 354 9.34 -7.26 8.66
N ARG A 355 8.57 -6.58 9.52
CA ARG A 355 9.09 -5.83 10.67
C ARG A 355 9.83 -6.74 11.66
N LEU A 356 9.26 -7.90 12.00
CA LEU A 356 9.86 -8.86 12.92
C LEU A 356 11.14 -9.48 12.34
N LEU A 357 11.16 -9.82 11.05
CA LEU A 357 12.36 -10.32 10.40
C LEU A 357 13.45 -9.24 10.30
N ASP A 358 13.09 -7.99 10.03
CA ASP A 358 14.01 -6.86 10.04
C ASP A 358 14.57 -6.58 11.44
N LEU A 359 13.76 -6.72 12.48
CA LEU A 359 14.20 -6.62 13.86
C LEU A 359 15.25 -7.70 14.17
N TYR A 360 15.01 -8.95 13.78
CA TYR A 360 16.00 -10.02 13.90
C TYR A 360 17.28 -9.70 13.13
N ARG A 361 17.18 -9.22 11.89
CA ARG A 361 18.35 -8.89 11.07
C ARG A 361 19.18 -7.75 11.66
N LYS A 362 18.54 -6.76 12.27
CA LYS A 362 19.20 -5.54 12.79
C LYS A 362 19.69 -5.70 14.23
N LYS A 363 18.94 -6.40 15.08
CA LYS A 363 19.17 -6.48 16.53
C LYS A 363 19.31 -7.90 17.08
N GLY A 364 19.16 -8.92 16.24
CA GLY A 364 19.33 -10.33 16.62
C GLY A 364 18.13 -10.95 17.32
N LEU A 365 18.28 -12.24 17.65
CA LEU A 365 17.25 -13.05 18.31
C LEU A 365 16.76 -12.52 19.67
N PRO A 366 17.63 -12.01 20.57
CA PRO A 366 17.18 -11.52 21.87
C PRO A 366 16.16 -10.37 21.75
N ALA A 367 16.41 -9.43 20.84
CA ALA A 367 15.50 -8.30 20.59
C ALA A 367 14.16 -8.77 20.02
N LEU A 368 14.16 -9.77 19.13
CA LEU A 368 12.93 -10.36 18.61
C LEU A 368 12.12 -11.05 19.73
N ILE A 369 12.78 -11.80 20.61
CA ILE A 369 12.11 -12.46 21.74
C ILE A 369 11.50 -11.42 22.69
N GLU A 370 12.24 -10.36 23.02
CA GLU A 370 11.76 -9.27 23.85
C GLU A 370 10.53 -8.59 23.22
N GLU A 371 10.59 -8.32 21.92
CA GLU A 371 9.48 -7.73 21.18
C GLU A 371 8.23 -8.61 21.19
N LEU A 372 8.38 -9.92 20.89
CA LEU A 372 7.25 -10.86 20.91
C LEU A 372 6.60 -10.97 22.29
N ARG A 373 7.37 -10.79 23.38
CA ARG A 373 6.84 -10.79 24.74
C ARG A 373 6.05 -9.53 25.09
N LYS A 374 6.34 -8.39 24.46
CA LYS A 374 5.61 -7.12 24.66
C LYS A 374 4.25 -7.10 23.97
N LEU A 375 4.12 -7.84 22.89
CA LEU A 375 2.97 -7.78 21.98
C LEU A 375 1.83 -8.75 22.36
N VAL A 376 1.91 -9.32 23.56
CA VAL A 376 0.88 -10.19 24.12
C VAL A 376 -0.05 -9.33 24.98
N PRO A 377 -1.37 -9.35 24.76
CA PRO A 377 -2.33 -8.72 25.67
C PRO A 377 -2.34 -9.38 27.06
#